data_AF-A0A3M2XKB6-F1
#
_entry.id   AF-A0A3M2XKB6-F1
#
_cell.length_a   1.000
_cell.length_b   1.000
_cell.length_c   1.000
_cell.angle_alpha   90.00
_cell.angle_beta   90.00
_cell.angle_gamma   90.00
#
_symmetry.space_group_name_H-M   'P 1'
#
loop_
_entity.id
_entity.type
_entity.pdbx_description
1 polymer ?
#
loop_
_entity_poly.entity_id
_entity_poly.type
_entity_poly.pdbx_seq_one_letter_code
_entity_poly.pdbx_strand_id
1 'polypeptide(L)'
;QVRILTDSAHNKARILQIDDQKIRSDLKAGRVVVVAGFQGVDEHGNITTLGRGGSDTTGVALAAALKADECQIYTDVDGVYTTDPRVVSQAQRLDKITFEEMLEMASLGSKVLQIRAVEFAGKYNVPLRVLHSFKEGPGTLITIDEEESMEQPIISGIAFNRDEAKLTIRGVPDTPGVAFKILGP
;
A
#
# COMPACT_ATOMS: atom_id res chain seq x y z
N GLN A 1 8.08 -19.32 13.86
CA GLN A 1 7.41 -18.64 12.72
C GLN A 1 6.12 -18.02 13.21
N VAL A 2 5.88 -16.75 12.90
CA VAL A 2 4.59 -16.07 13.13
C VAL A 2 3.56 -16.71 12.20
N ARG A 3 2.38 -17.07 12.72
CA ARG A 3 1.32 -17.64 11.88
C ARG A 3 0.51 -16.51 11.24
N ILE A 4 0.79 -16.25 9.97
CA ILE A 4 -0.02 -15.40 9.09
C ILE A 4 -0.93 -16.33 8.30
N LEU A 5 -2.18 -16.46 8.73
CA LEU A 5 -3.19 -17.29 8.07
C LEU A 5 -3.67 -16.59 6.80
N THR A 6 -3.72 -17.31 5.68
CA THR A 6 -4.23 -16.81 4.40
C THR A 6 -5.28 -17.75 3.81
N ASP A 7 -5.97 -17.30 2.76
CA ASP A 7 -6.67 -18.20 1.85
C ASP A 7 -5.68 -19.06 1.01
N SER A 8 -6.20 -20.04 0.27
CA SER A 8 -5.40 -20.94 -0.59
C SER A 8 -5.19 -20.40 -2.02
N ALA A 9 -5.40 -19.11 -2.26
CA ALA A 9 -5.19 -18.50 -3.58
C ALA A 9 -3.69 -18.25 -3.83
N HIS A 10 -2.93 -19.32 -4.13
CA HIS A 10 -1.48 -19.24 -4.39
C HIS A 10 -1.11 -18.13 -5.37
N ASN A 11 0.02 -17.46 -5.13
CA ASN A 11 0.52 -16.27 -5.85
C ASN A 11 -0.21 -14.95 -5.60
N LYS A 12 -1.37 -14.97 -4.92
CA LYS A 12 -2.17 -13.77 -4.63
C LYS A 12 -3.01 -13.92 -3.36
N ALA A 13 -2.48 -14.64 -2.38
CA ALA A 13 -3.24 -15.03 -1.20
C ALA A 13 -3.64 -13.80 -0.37
N ARG A 14 -4.79 -13.87 0.30
CA ARG A 14 -5.29 -12.81 1.19
C ARG A 14 -5.08 -13.20 2.65
N ILE A 15 -4.54 -12.26 3.45
CA ILE A 15 -4.38 -12.45 4.90
C ILE A 15 -5.76 -12.47 5.54
N LEU A 16 -6.05 -13.54 6.27
CA LEU A 16 -7.29 -13.74 7.01
C LEU A 16 -7.10 -13.40 8.49
N GLN A 17 -5.98 -13.83 9.08
CA GLN A 17 -5.68 -13.63 10.50
C GLN A 17 -4.17 -13.61 10.75
N ILE A 18 -3.75 -12.87 11.77
CA ILE A 18 -2.39 -12.88 12.28
C ILE A 18 -2.43 -13.28 13.75
N ASP A 19 -1.65 -14.31 14.11
CA ASP A 19 -1.39 -14.65 15.51
C ASP A 19 -0.24 -13.77 16.05
N ASP A 20 -0.59 -12.84 16.94
CA ASP A 20 0.32 -11.88 17.52
C ASP A 20 0.88 -12.30 18.90
N GLN A 21 0.41 -13.41 19.48
CA GLN A 21 0.76 -13.79 20.86
C GLN A 21 2.26 -14.01 21.05
N LYS A 22 2.89 -14.75 20.13
CA LYS A 22 4.34 -15.01 20.16
C LYS A 22 5.13 -13.71 19.98
N ILE A 23 4.73 -12.88 19.03
CA ILE A 23 5.38 -11.59 18.78
C ILE A 23 5.31 -10.72 20.04
N ARG A 24 4.13 -10.56 20.64
CA ARG A 24 3.95 -9.76 21.85
C ARG A 24 4.78 -10.28 23.02
N SER A 25 4.88 -11.60 23.18
CA SER A 25 5.73 -12.20 24.21
C SER A 25 7.21 -11.88 24.02
N ASP A 26 7.71 -11.94 22.78
CA ASP A 26 9.11 -11.63 22.46
C ASP A 26 9.41 -10.13 22.62
N LEU A 27 8.50 -9.26 22.17
CA LEU A 27 8.61 -7.81 22.36
C LEU A 27 8.62 -7.44 23.85
N LYS A 28 7.77 -8.07 24.68
CA LYS A 28 7.75 -7.86 26.14
C LYS A 28 9.07 -8.27 26.81
N ALA A 29 9.80 -9.20 26.22
CA ALA A 29 11.12 -9.62 26.69
C ALA A 29 12.26 -8.70 26.19
N GLY A 30 11.94 -7.58 25.53
CA GLY A 30 12.92 -6.63 25.00
C GLY A 30 13.66 -7.11 23.75
N ARG A 31 13.09 -8.09 23.02
CA ARG A 31 13.69 -8.64 21.80
C ARG A 31 13.19 -7.90 20.55
N VAL A 32 14.05 -7.81 19.54
CA VAL A 32 13.65 -7.41 18.18
C VAL A 32 13.15 -8.65 17.44
N VAL A 33 11.94 -8.57 16.89
CA VAL A 33 11.30 -9.68 16.16
C VAL A 33 11.50 -9.49 14.65
N VAL A 34 12.24 -10.41 14.02
CA VAL A 34 12.41 -10.43 12.56
C VAL A 34 11.41 -11.41 11.97
N VAL A 35 10.51 -10.91 11.11
CA VAL A 35 9.47 -11.70 10.46
C VAL A 35 9.75 -11.76 8.96
N ALA A 36 9.62 -12.96 8.38
CA ALA A 36 9.72 -13.11 6.94
C ALA A 36 8.46 -12.54 6.26
N GLY A 37 8.64 -11.55 5.38
CA GLY A 37 7.56 -10.97 4.59
C GLY A 37 7.08 -11.85 3.44
N PHE A 38 6.07 -11.38 2.70
CA PHE A 38 5.55 -11.94 1.45
C PHE A 38 4.86 -13.31 1.53
N GLN A 39 4.99 -14.01 2.65
CA GLN A 39 4.51 -15.39 2.82
C GLN A 39 3.51 -15.54 3.96
N GLY A 40 2.70 -16.59 3.87
CA GLY A 40 1.76 -17.03 4.89
C GLY A 40 1.55 -18.54 4.85
N VAL A 41 0.54 -19.01 5.57
CA VAL A 41 0.09 -20.40 5.57
C VAL A 41 -1.42 -20.47 5.45
N ASP A 42 -1.95 -21.42 4.68
CA ASP A 42 -3.39 -21.68 4.64
C ASP A 42 -3.86 -22.54 5.83
N GLU A 43 -5.15 -22.89 5.86
CA GLU A 43 -5.73 -23.74 6.91
C GLU A 43 -5.15 -25.16 6.94
N HIS A 44 -4.62 -25.63 5.82
CA HIS A 44 -3.98 -26.95 5.69
C HIS A 44 -2.48 -26.92 6.00
N GLY A 45 -1.92 -25.74 6.28
CA GLY A 45 -0.50 -25.56 6.58
C GLY A 45 0.38 -25.46 5.32
N ASN A 46 -0.22 -25.30 4.14
CA ASN A 46 0.54 -25.07 2.90
C ASN A 46 1.09 -23.64 2.90
N ILE A 47 2.33 -23.48 2.40
CA ILE A 47 2.93 -22.16 2.23
C ILE A 47 2.19 -21.41 1.11
N THR A 48 1.82 -20.15 1.39
CA THR A 48 1.18 -19.26 0.44
C THR A 48 2.01 -17.99 0.25
N THR A 49 1.82 -17.33 -0.88
CA THR A 49 2.50 -16.08 -1.23
C THR A 49 1.46 -14.99 -1.49
N LEU A 50 1.74 -13.78 -1.00
CA LEU A 50 0.81 -12.66 -1.06
C LEU A 50 0.82 -11.94 -2.43
N GLY A 51 1.76 -12.28 -3.31
CA GLY A 51 1.92 -11.63 -4.61
C GLY A 51 2.72 -10.33 -4.53
N ARG A 52 2.65 -9.50 -5.58
CA ARG A 52 3.39 -8.23 -5.64
C ARG A 52 3.06 -7.34 -4.43
N GLY A 53 4.09 -6.75 -3.83
CA GLY A 53 3.95 -5.98 -2.60
C GLY A 53 3.66 -6.78 -1.34
N GLY A 54 3.90 -8.10 -1.38
CA GLY A 54 3.61 -8.96 -0.24
C GLY A 54 4.39 -8.61 1.02
N SER A 55 5.63 -8.10 0.91
CA SER A 55 6.41 -7.66 2.08
C SER A 55 5.80 -6.43 2.73
N ASP A 56 5.47 -5.39 1.95
CA ASP A 56 4.78 -4.19 2.45
C ASP A 56 3.46 -4.58 3.11
N THR A 57 2.66 -5.40 2.43
CA THR A 57 1.38 -5.91 2.95
C THR A 57 1.57 -6.67 4.27
N THR A 58 2.66 -7.44 4.41
CA THR A 58 2.97 -8.14 5.66
C THR A 58 3.29 -7.16 6.79
N GLY A 59 4.11 -6.13 6.51
CA GLY A 59 4.45 -5.10 7.47
C GLY A 59 3.23 -4.35 7.99
N VAL A 60 2.37 -3.90 7.08
CA VAL A 60 1.13 -3.19 7.43
C VAL A 60 0.18 -4.10 8.21
N ALA A 61 0.03 -5.36 7.81
CA ALA A 61 -0.86 -6.28 8.51
C ALA A 61 -0.37 -6.59 9.93
N LEU A 62 0.94 -6.75 10.12
CA LEU A 62 1.54 -6.89 11.45
C LEU A 62 1.32 -5.64 12.30
N ALA A 63 1.51 -4.44 11.73
CA ALA A 63 1.26 -3.19 12.42
C ALA A 63 -0.21 -3.07 12.87
N ALA A 64 -1.16 -3.44 12.01
CA ALA A 64 -2.58 -3.49 12.35
C ALA A 64 -2.87 -4.48 13.51
N ALA A 65 -2.34 -5.70 13.43
CA ALA A 65 -2.53 -6.74 14.45
C ALA A 65 -1.92 -6.35 15.80
N LEU A 66 -0.74 -5.73 15.77
CA LEU A 66 -0.02 -5.31 16.97
C LEU A 66 -0.55 -4.00 17.56
N LYS A 67 -1.34 -3.24 16.79
CA LYS A 67 -1.73 -1.85 17.10
C LYS A 67 -0.49 -0.96 17.24
N ALA A 68 0.40 -1.04 16.26
CA ALA A 68 1.59 -0.20 16.22
C ALA A 68 1.21 1.27 15.94
N ASP A 69 2.03 2.20 16.43
CA ASP A 69 1.80 3.63 16.25
C ASP A 69 1.96 4.07 14.78
N GLU A 70 2.93 3.48 14.06
CA GLU A 70 3.08 3.61 12.62
C GLU A 70 3.78 2.39 12.01
N CYS A 71 3.63 2.19 10.71
CA CYS A 71 4.37 1.22 9.92
C CYS A 71 5.34 1.94 8.97
N GLN A 72 6.63 1.71 9.17
CA GLN A 72 7.69 2.33 8.38
C GLN A 72 8.09 1.43 7.21
N ILE A 73 7.99 1.96 5.98
CA ILE A 73 8.42 1.31 4.75
C ILE A 73 9.72 1.96 4.30
N TYR A 74 10.83 1.21 4.45
CA TYR A 74 12.14 1.62 4.00
C TYR A 74 12.38 1.15 2.55
N THR A 75 12.71 2.09 1.67
CA THR A 75 12.89 1.86 0.24
C THR A 75 14.06 2.68 -0.32
N ASP A 76 14.20 2.77 -1.65
CA ASP A 76 15.24 3.49 -2.38
C ASP A 76 14.87 4.95 -2.70
N VAL A 77 13.69 5.39 -2.29
CA VAL A 77 13.24 6.79 -2.32
C VAL A 77 13.03 7.32 -0.89
N ASP A 78 13.19 8.62 -0.70
CA ASP A 78 13.06 9.27 0.61
C ASP A 78 11.66 9.79 0.92
N GLY A 79 10.67 9.45 0.09
CA GLY A 79 9.26 9.76 0.31
C GLY A 79 8.46 9.74 -0.98
N VAL A 80 7.26 10.26 -0.90
CA VAL A 80 6.37 10.51 -2.04
C VAL A 80 6.55 11.96 -2.47
N TYR A 81 6.64 12.18 -3.77
CA TYR A 81 6.86 13.50 -4.35
C TYR A 81 5.60 14.03 -5.02
N THR A 82 5.51 15.36 -5.18
CA THR A 82 4.44 16.04 -5.92
C THR A 82 4.31 15.55 -7.36
N THR A 83 5.38 15.03 -7.96
CA THR A 83 5.36 14.29 -9.23
C THR A 83 6.67 13.49 -9.37
N ASP A 84 6.86 12.74 -10.46
CA ASP A 84 8.11 12.00 -10.68
C ASP A 84 9.31 12.97 -10.81
N PRO A 85 10.26 12.97 -9.86
CA PRO A 85 11.42 13.87 -9.90
C PRO A 85 12.35 13.61 -11.09
N ARG A 86 12.23 12.44 -11.75
CA ARG A 86 12.97 12.11 -12.98
C ARG A 86 12.40 12.84 -14.20
N VAL A 87 11.14 13.31 -14.12
CA VAL A 87 10.47 14.09 -15.17
C VAL A 87 10.51 15.58 -14.85
N VAL A 88 10.26 15.95 -13.60
CA VAL A 88 10.28 17.35 -13.15
C VAL A 88 11.29 17.52 -12.02
N SER A 89 12.42 18.16 -12.29
CA SER A 89 13.51 18.34 -11.32
C SER A 89 13.14 19.19 -10.10
N GLN A 90 12.07 19.99 -10.20
CA GLN A 90 11.52 20.82 -9.11
C GLN A 90 10.49 20.08 -8.25
N ALA A 91 10.24 18.79 -8.49
CA ALA A 91 9.33 18.00 -7.67
C ALA A 91 9.76 18.05 -6.19
N GLN A 92 8.80 18.25 -5.31
CA GLN A 92 9.02 18.38 -3.87
C GLN A 92 8.51 17.13 -3.16
N ARG A 93 9.23 16.68 -2.14
CA ARG A 93 8.74 15.61 -1.27
C ARG A 93 7.57 16.14 -0.44
N LEU A 94 6.50 15.36 -0.36
CA LEU A 94 5.36 15.62 0.50
C LEU A 94 5.69 15.20 1.93
N ASP A 95 5.39 16.03 2.92
CA ASP A 95 5.58 15.65 4.32
C ASP A 95 4.44 14.74 4.80
N LYS A 96 3.22 15.00 4.34
CA LYS A 96 2.01 14.25 4.64
C LYS A 96 1.13 14.12 3.40
N ILE A 97 0.42 12.99 3.29
CA ILE A 97 -0.59 12.73 2.27
C ILE A 97 -1.67 11.82 2.86
N THR A 98 -2.90 11.90 2.37
CA THR A 98 -3.96 10.99 2.80
C THR A 98 -3.87 9.62 2.13
N PHE A 99 -4.54 8.62 2.70
CA PHE A 99 -4.66 7.31 2.04
C PHE A 99 -5.33 7.42 0.66
N GLU A 100 -6.38 8.23 0.53
CA GLU A 100 -7.12 8.39 -0.73
C GLU A 100 -6.25 9.01 -1.82
N GLU A 101 -5.56 10.10 -1.52
CA GLU A 101 -4.65 10.75 -2.48
C GLU A 101 -3.50 9.82 -2.89
N MET A 102 -2.94 9.05 -1.95
CA MET A 102 -1.90 8.08 -2.27
C MET A 102 -2.44 6.96 -3.17
N LEU A 103 -3.65 6.46 -2.94
CA LEU A 103 -4.27 5.44 -3.79
C LEU A 103 -4.47 5.97 -5.21
N GLU A 104 -4.97 7.19 -5.37
CA GLU A 104 -5.15 7.82 -6.67
C GLU A 104 -3.80 7.98 -7.39
N MET A 105 -2.79 8.55 -6.73
CA MET A 105 -1.46 8.70 -7.32
C MET A 105 -0.81 7.35 -7.69
N ALA A 106 -0.95 6.33 -6.84
CA ALA A 106 -0.40 5.01 -7.10
C ALA A 106 -1.10 4.33 -8.29
N SER A 107 -2.42 4.48 -8.39
CA SER A 107 -3.21 3.94 -9.51
C SER A 107 -2.82 4.57 -10.86
N LEU A 108 -2.43 5.85 -10.85
CA LEU A 108 -2.04 6.62 -12.03
C LEU A 108 -0.54 6.56 -12.34
N GLY A 109 0.22 5.68 -11.69
CA GLY A 109 1.61 5.37 -12.07
C GLY A 109 2.69 5.78 -11.08
N SER A 110 2.35 6.31 -9.89
CA SER A 110 3.32 6.47 -8.81
C SER A 110 3.75 5.11 -8.26
N LYS A 111 4.99 4.69 -8.54
CA LYS A 111 5.49 3.34 -8.23
C LYS A 111 6.13 3.20 -6.84
N VAL A 112 5.91 4.16 -5.95
CA VAL A 112 6.60 4.21 -4.65
C VAL A 112 6.10 3.15 -3.67
N LEU A 113 4.79 2.92 -3.64
CA LEU A 113 4.15 1.95 -2.75
C LEU A 113 3.22 1.03 -3.52
N GLN A 114 3.06 -0.18 -2.99
CA GLN A 114 2.11 -1.15 -3.52
C GLN A 114 0.71 -0.81 -3.05
N ILE A 115 -0.21 -0.58 -4.00
CA ILE A 115 -1.60 -0.14 -3.77
C ILE A 115 -2.25 -0.95 -2.66
N ARG A 116 -2.12 -2.28 -2.71
CA ARG A 116 -2.69 -3.20 -1.73
C ARG A 116 -2.24 -2.94 -0.29
N ALA A 117 -1.00 -2.50 -0.06
CA ALA A 117 -0.50 -2.17 1.26
C ALA A 117 -1.13 -0.86 1.78
N VAL A 118 -1.29 0.13 0.90
CA VAL A 118 -1.97 1.41 1.21
C VAL A 118 -3.46 1.18 1.50
N GLU A 119 -4.14 0.37 0.70
CA GLU A 119 -5.54 -0.02 0.94
C GLU A 119 -5.70 -0.71 2.31
N PHE A 120 -4.79 -1.62 2.63
CA PHE A 120 -4.82 -2.33 3.90
C PHE A 120 -4.58 -1.35 5.07
N ALA A 121 -3.61 -0.44 4.92
CA ALA A 121 -3.32 0.56 5.94
C ALA A 121 -4.51 1.48 6.21
N GLY A 122 -5.14 1.99 5.15
CA GLY A 122 -6.34 2.82 5.25
C GLY A 122 -7.52 2.07 5.89
N LYS A 123 -7.72 0.79 5.54
CA LYS A 123 -8.80 -0.03 6.12
C LYS A 123 -8.67 -0.22 7.63
N TYR A 124 -7.45 -0.33 8.14
CA TYR A 124 -7.16 -0.59 9.56
C TYR A 124 -6.63 0.64 10.31
N ASN A 125 -6.67 1.82 9.69
CA ASN A 125 -6.17 3.08 10.24
C ASN A 125 -4.73 2.97 10.77
N VAL A 126 -3.83 2.37 9.98
CA VAL A 126 -2.41 2.22 10.33
C VAL A 126 -1.63 3.32 9.61
N PRO A 127 -1.09 4.33 10.31
CA PRO A 127 -0.25 5.33 9.68
C PRO A 127 0.96 4.68 9.00
N LEU A 128 1.22 5.02 7.73
CA LEU A 128 2.40 4.55 7.01
C LEU A 128 3.42 5.65 6.84
N ARG A 129 4.71 5.33 6.96
CA ARG A 129 5.78 6.28 6.63
C ARG A 129 6.69 5.70 5.58
N VAL A 130 6.89 6.42 4.48
CA VAL A 130 7.85 6.05 3.43
C VAL A 130 9.18 6.73 3.73
N LEU A 131 10.26 5.94 3.81
CA LEU A 131 11.59 6.38 4.21
C LEU A 131 12.67 5.83 3.28
N HIS A 132 13.79 6.54 3.19
CA HIS A 132 14.97 6.04 2.48
C HIS A 132 15.80 5.11 3.36
N SER A 133 16.24 3.98 2.83
CA SER A 133 16.99 2.95 3.57
C SER A 133 18.36 3.41 4.07
N PHE A 134 18.99 4.36 3.36
CA PHE A 134 20.37 4.80 3.63
C PHE A 134 20.52 6.29 3.96
N LYS A 135 19.41 7.03 4.07
CA LYS A 135 19.43 8.48 4.33
C LYS A 135 18.43 8.78 5.41
N GLU A 136 18.88 9.53 6.41
CA GLU A 136 18.00 10.02 7.45
C GLU A 136 17.12 11.15 6.89
N GLY A 137 15.85 11.15 7.29
CA GLY A 137 14.88 12.14 6.86
C GLY A 137 13.49 11.81 7.41
N PRO A 138 12.57 12.78 7.43
CA PRO A 138 11.23 12.59 7.98
C PRO A 138 10.34 11.71 7.09
N GLY A 139 10.73 11.50 5.83
CA GLY A 139 9.95 10.71 4.89
C GLY A 139 8.67 11.43 4.44
N THR A 140 7.70 10.62 4.02
CA THR A 140 6.31 11.05 3.83
C THR A 140 5.41 10.22 4.72
N LEU A 141 4.56 10.87 5.52
CA LEU A 141 3.53 10.23 6.33
C LEU A 141 2.23 10.08 5.51
N ILE A 142 1.67 8.88 5.52
CA ILE A 142 0.40 8.54 4.89
C ILE A 142 -0.57 8.16 5.98
N THR A 143 -1.64 8.92 6.14
CA THR A 143 -2.61 8.72 7.24
C THR A 143 -4.01 9.19 6.82
N ILE A 144 -4.99 9.11 7.72
CA ILE A 144 -6.29 9.75 7.52
C ILE A 144 -6.12 11.26 7.71
N ASP A 145 -6.93 12.05 7.02
CA ASP A 145 -6.96 13.48 7.26
C ASP A 145 -7.56 13.75 8.64
N GLU A 146 -6.75 14.29 9.54
CA GLU A 146 -7.14 14.57 10.94
C GLU A 146 -7.26 16.07 11.21
N GLU A 147 -6.81 16.93 10.27
CA GLU A 147 -6.79 18.38 10.46
C GLU A 147 -7.23 19.10 9.17
N GLU A 148 -8.43 19.69 9.20
CA GLU A 148 -8.84 20.74 8.28
C GLU A 148 -7.93 21.96 8.48
N SER A 149 -6.77 21.97 7.82
CA SER A 149 -5.94 23.17 7.75
C SER A 149 -6.62 24.17 6.83
N MET A 150 -6.70 25.45 7.24
CA MET A 150 -7.34 26.51 6.43
C MET A 150 -6.65 26.73 5.06
N GLU A 151 -5.43 26.25 4.87
CA GLU A 151 -4.61 26.44 3.66
C GLU A 151 -4.10 25.10 3.10
N GLN A 152 -4.98 24.11 2.91
CA GLN A 152 -4.60 22.89 2.21
C GLN A 152 -4.40 23.15 0.70
N PRO A 153 -3.33 22.60 0.08
CA PRO A 153 -3.17 22.67 -1.36
C PRO A 153 -4.32 21.95 -2.06
N ILE A 154 -4.92 22.59 -3.07
CA ILE A 154 -6.04 22.00 -3.84
C ILE A 154 -5.60 20.73 -4.60
N ILE A 155 -4.31 20.63 -4.92
CA ILE A 155 -3.71 19.51 -5.66
C ILE A 155 -2.46 19.06 -4.93
N SER A 156 -2.48 17.82 -4.44
CA SER A 156 -1.35 17.22 -3.71
C SER A 156 -0.25 16.68 -4.63
N GLY A 157 -0.60 16.28 -5.85
CA GLY A 157 0.40 15.81 -6.81
C GLY A 157 -0.15 15.52 -8.21
N ILE A 158 0.77 15.23 -9.12
CA ILE A 158 0.54 14.89 -10.52
C ILE A 158 1.20 13.54 -10.79
N ALA A 159 0.39 12.53 -11.03
CA ALA A 159 0.82 11.22 -11.50
C ALA A 159 0.54 11.06 -13.00
N PHE A 160 1.30 10.20 -13.67
CA PHE A 160 1.09 9.87 -15.07
C PHE A 160 1.51 8.44 -15.38
N ASN A 161 0.80 7.81 -16.32
CA ASN A 161 1.15 6.52 -16.87
C ASN A 161 1.42 6.66 -18.37
N ARG A 162 2.57 6.14 -18.83
CA ARG A 162 2.97 6.17 -20.25
C ARG A 162 2.57 4.91 -21.01
N ASP A 163 2.25 3.84 -20.30
CA ASP A 163 1.94 2.52 -20.87
C ASP A 163 0.42 2.32 -20.95
N GLU A 164 -0.24 3.17 -21.73
CA GLU A 164 -1.69 3.13 -21.93
C GLU A 164 -2.08 3.16 -23.41
N ALA A 165 -3.13 2.42 -23.74
CA ALA A 165 -3.74 2.43 -25.07
C ALA A 165 -5.23 2.80 -24.94
N LYS A 166 -5.65 3.85 -25.66
CA LYS A 166 -7.05 4.27 -25.71
C LYS A 166 -7.81 3.49 -26.79
N LEU A 167 -8.81 2.72 -26.38
CA LEU A 167 -9.78 2.10 -27.28
C LEU A 167 -11.09 2.89 -27.29
N THR A 168 -11.72 3.01 -28.46
CA THR A 168 -13.02 3.70 -28.58
C THR A 168 -13.93 2.92 -29.52
N ILE A 169 -15.03 2.41 -28.97
CA ILE A 169 -16.04 1.67 -29.73
C ILE A 169 -17.16 2.67 -30.09
N ARG A 170 -17.41 2.85 -31.38
CA ARG A 170 -18.44 3.75 -31.90
C ARG A 170 -19.61 2.95 -32.46
N GLY A 171 -20.79 3.57 -32.54
CA GLY A 171 -22.00 2.92 -33.05
C GLY A 171 -22.58 1.89 -32.08
N VAL A 172 -22.34 2.06 -30.77
CA VAL A 172 -22.88 1.19 -29.74
C VAL A 172 -24.38 1.51 -29.55
N PRO A 173 -25.28 0.51 -29.63
CA PRO A 173 -26.70 0.74 -29.42
C PRO A 173 -26.99 1.10 -27.95
N ASP A 174 -27.78 2.15 -27.72
CA ASP A 174 -28.18 2.61 -26.39
C ASP A 174 -29.26 1.68 -25.80
N THR A 175 -28.80 0.54 -25.29
CA THR A 175 -29.65 -0.51 -24.71
C THR A 175 -29.01 -1.05 -23.44
N PRO A 176 -29.80 -1.27 -22.37
CA PRO A 176 -29.29 -1.90 -21.16
C PRO A 176 -28.57 -3.22 -21.45
N GLY A 177 -27.40 -3.41 -20.86
CA GLY A 177 -26.57 -4.61 -21.03
C GLY A 177 -25.51 -4.51 -22.14
N VAL A 178 -25.48 -3.45 -22.95
CA VAL A 178 -24.44 -3.28 -23.97
C VAL A 178 -23.04 -3.12 -23.37
N ALA A 179 -22.90 -2.41 -22.25
CA ALA A 179 -21.64 -2.29 -21.52
C ALA A 179 -21.12 -3.65 -21.03
N PHE A 180 -22.01 -4.54 -20.55
CA PHE A 180 -21.65 -5.91 -20.16
C PHE A 180 -21.18 -6.75 -21.35
N LYS A 181 -21.76 -6.57 -22.55
CA LYS A 181 -21.26 -7.25 -23.75
C LYS A 181 -19.87 -6.77 -24.17
N ILE A 182 -19.49 -5.54 -23.80
CA ILE A 182 -18.19 -4.96 -24.14
C ILE A 182 -17.12 -5.32 -23.08
N LEU A 183 -17.47 -5.22 -21.79
CA LEU A 183 -16.52 -5.31 -20.66
C LEU A 183 -16.75 -6.52 -19.74
N GLY A 184 -17.72 -7.37 -20.05
CA GLY A 184 -18.03 -8.57 -19.26
C GLY A 184 -16.89 -9.58 -19.27
N PRO A 185 -16.83 -10.48 -18.26
CA PRO A 185 -15.82 -11.52 -18.14
C PRO A 185 -15.91 -12.60 -19.21
#